data_AF-A0A3P7IJI5-F1
#
_entry.id   AF-A0A3P7IJI5-F1
#
_cell.length_a   1.000
_cell.length_b   1.000
_cell.length_c   1.000
_cell.angle_alpha   90.00
_cell.angle_beta   90.00
_cell.angle_gamma   90.00
#
_symmetry.space_group_name_H-M   'P 1'
#
loop_
_entity.id
_entity.type
_entity.pdbx_description
1 polymer ?
#
loop_
_entity_poly.entity_id
_entity_poly.type
_entity_poly.pdbx_seq_one_letter_code
_entity_poly.pdbx_strand_id
1 'polypeptide(L)'
;MWYFQESSWTPKLSRNITDLPFKCDAYDHLAMRMNTDLKYIPPLAGNLQYGAFPLNKIPARAISETGGRDIADENGETLYDQPPLIFVKVRLSKSIHTTIRCYVANKTPDVTISNLAEMPGNRVVQFDILYPYVE
;
A
#
# COMPACT_ATOMS: atom_id res chain seq x y z
N MET A 1 3.73 19.65 -5.70
CA MET A 1 3.21 19.89 -4.35
C MET A 1 2.32 18.73 -3.99
N TRP A 2 2.81 17.79 -3.18
CA TRP A 2 2.01 16.65 -2.73
C TRP A 2 1.12 17.14 -1.59
N TYR A 3 -0.16 17.37 -1.86
CA TYR A 3 -1.11 17.69 -0.81
C TYR A 3 -1.33 16.43 0.04
N PHE A 4 -0.83 16.43 1.27
CA PHE A 4 -1.20 15.43 2.26
C PHE A 4 -2.61 15.79 2.73
N GLN A 5 -3.63 15.13 2.17
CA GLN A 5 -5.00 15.33 2.64
C GLN A 5 -5.15 14.54 3.95
N GLU A 6 -5.23 15.25 5.06
CA GLU A 6 -5.48 14.67 6.38
C GLU A 6 -6.79 13.87 6.32
N SER A 7 -6.69 12.57 6.56
CA SER A 7 -7.83 11.66 6.53
C SER A 7 -8.01 11.03 7.89
N SER A 8 -9.23 11.09 8.41
CA SER A 8 -9.65 10.35 9.61
C SER A 8 -10.18 8.95 9.30
N TRP A 9 -10.03 8.49 8.04
CA TRP A 9 -10.58 7.22 7.61
C TRP A 9 -9.86 6.06 8.31
N THR A 10 -10.66 5.13 8.84
CA THR A 10 -10.21 3.87 9.44
C THR A 10 -10.92 2.70 8.77
N PRO A 11 -10.21 1.59 8.46
CA PRO A 11 -10.81 0.43 7.82
C PRO A 11 -11.74 -0.32 8.77
N LYS A 12 -12.96 -0.62 8.31
CA LYS A 12 -13.93 -1.48 9.00
C LYS A 12 -13.75 -2.93 8.55
N LEU A 13 -13.12 -3.75 9.39
CA LEU A 13 -12.69 -5.10 9.08
C LEU A 13 -13.67 -6.15 9.62
N SER A 14 -13.88 -7.23 8.88
CA SER A 14 -14.76 -8.34 9.29
C SER A 14 -14.21 -9.19 10.44
N ARG A 15 -12.91 -9.06 10.74
CA ARG A 15 -12.21 -9.74 11.83
C ARG A 15 -11.25 -8.79 12.51
N ASN A 16 -10.91 -9.09 13.77
CA ASN A 16 -9.90 -8.35 14.52
C ASN A 16 -8.49 -8.77 14.05
N ILE A 17 -7.97 -8.07 13.06
CA ILE A 17 -6.60 -8.23 12.57
C ILE A 17 -5.85 -6.91 12.76
N THR A 18 -4.52 -6.97 12.74
CA THR A 18 -3.63 -5.82 12.96
C THR A 18 -3.17 -5.13 11.69
N ASP A 19 -3.52 -5.70 10.52
CA ASP A 19 -2.90 -5.36 9.25
C ASP A 19 -3.92 -5.17 8.13
N LEU A 20 -3.75 -4.13 7.32
CA LEU A 20 -4.51 -3.89 6.11
C LEU A 20 -3.87 -4.64 4.93
N PRO A 21 -4.61 -5.54 4.26
CA PRO A 21 -4.04 -6.34 3.19
C PRO A 21 -3.81 -5.52 1.91
N PHE A 22 -2.64 -5.73 1.32
CA PHE A 22 -2.21 -5.08 0.08
C PHE A 22 -1.77 -6.14 -0.92
N LYS A 23 -2.06 -5.92 -2.21
CA LYS A 23 -1.70 -6.86 -3.27
C LYS A 23 -1.28 -6.12 -4.52
N CYS A 24 -0.33 -6.70 -5.24
CA CYS A 24 0.00 -6.33 -6.60
C CYS A 24 -0.21 -7.53 -7.52
N ASP A 25 -0.78 -7.25 -8.69
CA ASP A 25 -0.85 -8.18 -9.81
C ASP A 25 0.11 -7.66 -10.89
N ALA A 26 1.04 -8.51 -11.35
CA ALA A 26 1.96 -8.18 -12.42
C ALA A 26 1.57 -8.95 -13.68
N TYR A 27 1.27 -8.27 -14.77
CA TYR A 27 0.88 -8.87 -16.04
C TYR A 27 1.98 -8.66 -17.09
N ASP A 28 2.48 -9.77 -17.61
CA ASP A 28 3.45 -9.80 -18.71
C ASP A 28 2.68 -9.83 -20.04
N HIS A 29 2.80 -8.76 -20.82
CA HIS A 29 2.06 -8.62 -22.08
C HIS A 29 2.63 -9.50 -23.21
N LEU A 30 3.92 -9.87 -23.16
CA LEU A 30 4.54 -10.72 -24.17
C LEU A 30 4.19 -12.20 -23.94
N ALA A 31 4.32 -12.66 -22.69
CA ALA A 31 3.97 -14.02 -22.32
C ALA A 31 2.46 -14.22 -22.07
N MET A 32 1.67 -13.15 -22.19
CA MET A 32 0.21 -13.10 -21.98
C MET A 32 -0.23 -13.79 -20.68
N ARG A 33 0.53 -13.58 -19.60
CA ARG A 33 0.29 -14.27 -18.33
C ARG A 33 0.59 -13.40 -17.13
N MET A 34 -0.02 -13.74 -16.01
CA MET A 34 0.34 -13.15 -14.72
C MET A 34 1.71 -13.67 -14.26
N ASN A 35 2.56 -12.74 -13.89
CA ASN A 35 3.77 -13.00 -13.13
C ASN A 35 3.39 -13.16 -11.65
N THR A 36 3.68 -14.33 -11.09
CA THR A 36 3.36 -14.66 -9.70
C THR A 36 4.57 -14.51 -8.77
N ASP A 37 5.75 -14.16 -9.28
CA ASP A 37 6.97 -13.97 -8.49
C ASP A 37 7.05 -12.54 -7.93
N LEU A 38 6.06 -12.23 -7.08
CA LEU A 38 6.03 -11.03 -6.26
C LEU A 38 6.32 -11.40 -4.80
N LYS A 39 7.17 -10.62 -4.14
CA LYS A 39 7.46 -10.76 -2.71
C LYS A 39 7.21 -9.44 -2.01
N TYR A 40 6.51 -9.49 -0.88
CA TYR A 40 6.14 -8.33 -0.08
C TYR A 40 7.00 -8.23 1.16
N ILE A 41 7.37 -7.00 1.53
CA ILE A 41 8.12 -6.69 2.74
C ILE A 41 7.47 -5.47 3.42
N PRO A 42 6.80 -5.62 4.57
CA PRO A 42 6.50 -6.89 5.24
C PRO A 42 5.40 -7.69 4.51
N PRO A 43 5.41 -9.03 4.57
CA PRO A 43 4.29 -9.86 4.11
C PRO A 43 3.15 -9.85 5.14
N LEU A 44 1.94 -10.17 4.69
CA LEU A 44 0.81 -10.42 5.58
C LEU A 44 1.03 -11.71 6.38
N ALA A 45 0.80 -11.64 7.70
CA ALA A 45 0.94 -12.79 8.58
C ALA A 45 0.06 -13.95 8.09
N GLY A 46 0.66 -15.14 7.91
CA GLY A 46 -0.04 -16.33 7.44
C GLY A 46 -0.32 -16.37 5.92
N ASN A 47 -0.04 -15.30 5.15
CA ASN A 47 -0.27 -15.29 3.71
C ASN A 47 0.76 -14.45 2.93
N LEU A 48 1.74 -15.14 2.33
CA LEU A 48 2.82 -14.52 1.54
C LEU A 48 2.37 -13.91 0.21
N GLN A 49 1.13 -14.15 -0.22
CA GLN A 49 0.58 -13.57 -1.46
C GLN A 49 0.18 -12.09 -1.30
N TYR A 50 0.20 -11.58 -0.07
CA TYR A 50 -0.19 -10.22 0.27
C TYR A 50 0.90 -9.52 1.08
N GLY A 51 0.99 -8.21 0.91
CA GLY A 51 1.65 -7.31 1.84
C GLY A 51 0.69 -6.85 2.93
N ALA A 52 1.24 -6.22 3.97
CA ALA A 52 0.49 -5.74 5.12
C ALA A 52 0.89 -4.31 5.50
N PHE A 53 -0.08 -3.40 5.56
CA PHE A 53 0.12 -2.11 6.24
C PHE A 53 -0.36 -2.24 7.68
N PRO A 54 0.48 -1.93 8.68
CA PRO A 54 0.06 -2.00 10.07
C PRO A 54 -1.02 -0.94 10.37
N LEU A 55 -2.14 -1.37 10.94
CA LEU A 55 -3.32 -0.52 11.18
C LEU A 55 -3.11 0.52 12.27
N ASN A 56 -2.18 0.30 13.20
CA ASN A 56 -1.83 1.29 14.22
C ASN A 56 -1.20 2.57 13.63
N LYS A 57 -0.88 2.56 12.33
CA LYS A 57 -0.38 3.69 11.54
C LYS A 57 -1.43 4.30 10.59
N ILE A 58 -2.69 3.87 10.70
CA ILE A 58 -3.79 4.35 9.84
C ILE A 58 -4.98 4.80 10.71
N PRO A 59 -5.38 6.09 10.66
CA PRO A 59 -4.75 7.18 9.91
C PRO A 59 -3.40 7.61 10.53
N ALA A 60 -2.65 8.42 9.79
CA ALA A 60 -1.48 9.11 10.32
C ALA A 60 -1.88 9.97 11.53
N ARG A 61 -1.01 10.03 12.53
CA ARG A 61 -1.24 10.76 13.78
C ARG A 61 -0.24 11.90 13.90
N ALA A 62 -0.71 13.04 14.41
CA ALA A 62 0.17 14.13 14.78
C ALA A 62 1.20 13.65 15.82
N ILE A 63 2.43 14.12 15.68
CA ILE A 63 3.48 13.88 16.66
C ILE A 63 3.30 14.91 17.76
N SER A 64 3.03 14.46 18.99
CA SER A 64 2.81 15.36 20.13
C SER A 64 3.96 15.26 21.14
N GLU A 65 4.27 16.39 21.79
CA GLU A 65 5.17 16.44 22.94
C GLU A 65 4.56 15.71 24.16
N THR A 66 5.36 15.47 25.20
CA THR A 66 4.94 14.82 26.45
C THR A 66 3.76 15.53 27.15
N GLY A 67 3.50 16.81 26.83
CA GLY A 67 2.36 17.59 27.32
C GLY A 67 1.10 17.53 26.44
N GLY A 68 1.10 16.74 25.35
CA GLY A 68 -0.04 16.58 24.44
C GLY A 68 -0.20 17.70 23.41
N ARG A 69 0.78 18.59 23.28
CA ARG A 69 0.82 19.62 22.24
C ARG A 69 1.45 19.05 20.97
N ASP A 70 0.80 19.24 19.84
CA ASP A 70 1.33 18.80 18.54
C ASP A 70 2.56 19.61 18.14
N ILE A 71 3.57 18.92 17.62
CA ILE A 71 4.84 19.48 17.17
C ILE A 71 4.63 20.06 15.77
N ALA A 72 5.10 21.29 15.57
CA ALA A 72 5.12 21.94 14.26
C ALA A 72 6.57 22.15 13.79
N ASP A 73 6.75 22.19 12.47
CA ASP A 73 8.03 22.54 11.86
C ASP A 73 8.32 24.06 11.93
N GLU A 74 9.45 24.48 11.36
CA GLU A 74 9.86 25.89 11.29
C GLU A 74 8.91 26.79 10.49
N ASN A 75 8.03 26.20 9.67
CA ASN A 75 7.03 26.90 8.86
C ASN A 75 5.65 26.92 9.55
N GLY A 76 5.52 26.27 10.72
CA GLY A 76 4.26 26.15 11.45
C GLY A 76 3.36 25.00 10.97
N GLU A 77 3.86 24.09 10.13
CA GLU A 77 3.12 22.90 9.70
C GLU A 77 3.21 21.80 10.76
N THR A 78 2.06 21.18 11.11
CA THR A 78 2.03 20.06 12.07
C THR A 78 2.75 18.83 11.52
N LEU A 79 3.65 18.26 12.31
CA LEU A 79 4.36 17.04 11.97
C LEU A 79 3.50 15.81 12.25
N TYR A 80 3.46 14.89 11.29
CA TYR A 80 2.75 13.61 11.39
C TYR A 80 3.73 12.44 11.39
N ASP A 81 3.32 11.33 11.97
CA ASP A 81 4.09 10.10 11.87
C ASP A 81 4.20 9.62 10.41
N GLN A 82 5.34 8.99 10.10
CA GLN A 82 5.57 8.51 8.75
C GLN A 82 4.51 7.46 8.38
N PRO A 83 3.85 7.58 7.22
CA PRO A 83 2.88 6.59 6.78
C PRO A 83 3.55 5.22 6.59
N PRO A 84 2.81 4.12 6.79
CA PRO A 84 3.37 2.79 6.66
C PRO A 84 3.78 2.52 5.21
N LEU A 85 4.93 1.86 5.03
CA LEU A 85 5.48 1.52 3.73
C LEU A 85 5.48 0.00 3.52
N ILE A 86 5.26 -0.42 2.27
CA ILE A 86 5.43 -1.81 1.83
C ILE A 86 6.33 -1.79 0.61
N PHE A 87 7.35 -2.65 0.61
CA PHE A 87 8.17 -2.91 -0.56
C PHE A 87 7.64 -4.14 -1.30
N VAL A 88 7.58 -4.03 -2.62
CA VAL A 88 7.20 -5.14 -3.51
C VAL A 88 8.38 -5.45 -4.41
N LYS A 89 8.98 -6.61 -4.20
CA LYS A 89 10.01 -7.13 -5.08
C LYS A 89 9.33 -7.94 -6.18
N VAL A 90 9.45 -7.46 -7.41
CA VAL A 90 8.94 -8.14 -8.61
C VAL A 90 10.11 -8.68 -9.39
N ARG A 91 10.11 -10.00 -9.65
CA ARG A 91 11.07 -10.59 -10.59
C ARG A 91 10.50 -10.50 -11.99
N LEU A 92 10.95 -9.54 -12.77
CA LEU A 92 10.50 -9.39 -14.16
C LEU A 92 10.91 -10.60 -14.99
N SER A 93 10.01 -11.02 -15.87
CA SER A 93 10.30 -11.96 -16.95
C SER A 93 11.10 -11.26 -18.05
N LYS A 94 11.47 -11.98 -19.11
CA LYS A 94 12.10 -11.43 -20.33
C LYS A 94 11.13 -10.59 -21.18
N SER A 95 10.16 -9.92 -20.55
CA SER A 95 9.13 -9.17 -21.25
C SER A 95 9.55 -7.73 -21.46
N ILE A 96 9.18 -7.19 -22.62
CA ILE A 96 9.38 -5.80 -23.01
C ILE A 96 8.38 -4.89 -22.27
N HIS A 97 7.24 -5.44 -21.85
CA HIS A 97 6.17 -4.67 -21.24
C HIS A 97 5.49 -5.47 -20.13
N THR A 98 5.65 -4.99 -18.90
CA THR A 98 4.96 -5.52 -17.72
C THR A 98 4.12 -4.43 -17.08
N THR A 99 2.82 -4.65 -16.94
CA THR A 99 1.95 -3.79 -16.14
C THR A 99 1.83 -4.34 -14.74
N ILE A 100 2.13 -3.53 -13.74
CA ILE A 100 1.97 -3.86 -12.32
C ILE A 100 0.84 -3.01 -11.76
N ARG A 101 -0.20 -3.68 -11.26
CA ARG A 101 -1.34 -3.03 -10.62
C ARG A 101 -1.38 -3.39 -9.15
N CYS A 102 -1.16 -2.41 -8.30
CA CYS A 102 -1.14 -2.55 -6.85
C CYS A 102 -2.39 -1.92 -6.21
N TYR A 103 -2.94 -2.55 -5.19
CA TYR A 103 -4.19 -2.10 -4.55
C TYR A 103 -4.33 -2.62 -3.13
N VAL A 104 -5.11 -1.89 -2.32
CA VAL A 104 -5.64 -2.39 -1.05
C VAL A 104 -6.69 -3.45 -1.35
N ALA A 105 -6.50 -4.67 -0.85
CA ALA A 105 -7.39 -5.78 -1.15
C ALA A 105 -8.67 -5.67 -0.32
N ASN A 106 -9.81 -5.43 -0.99
CA ASN A 106 -11.12 -5.36 -0.32
C ASN A 106 -11.50 -6.67 0.40
N LYS A 107 -11.02 -7.80 -0.11
CA LYS A 107 -11.27 -9.13 0.41
C LYS A 107 -10.05 -10.01 0.24
N THR A 108 -9.68 -10.70 1.32
CA THR A 108 -8.79 -11.85 1.34
C THR A 108 -9.57 -13.07 1.85
N PRO A 109 -8.96 -14.28 1.89
CA PRO A 109 -9.59 -15.42 2.55
C PRO A 109 -9.95 -15.17 4.02
N ASP A 110 -9.22 -14.29 4.71
CA ASP A 110 -9.31 -14.10 6.16
C ASP A 110 -10.05 -12.82 6.57
N VAL A 111 -10.03 -11.77 5.74
CA VAL A 111 -10.61 -10.47 6.07
C VAL A 111 -11.33 -9.81 4.89
N THR A 112 -12.37 -9.05 5.21
CA THR A 112 -13.07 -8.16 4.26
C THR A 112 -13.11 -6.75 4.85
N ILE A 113 -12.91 -5.74 4.01
CA ILE A 113 -13.00 -4.32 4.36
C ILE A 113 -14.33 -3.77 3.82
N SER A 114 -15.25 -3.38 4.68
CA SER A 114 -16.60 -2.98 4.27
C SER A 114 -16.68 -1.54 3.76
N ASN A 115 -15.83 -0.64 4.25
CA ASN A 115 -15.83 0.78 3.91
C ASN A 115 -14.65 1.20 3.01
N LEU A 116 -14.06 0.27 2.24
CA LEU A 116 -12.99 0.62 1.30
C LEU A 116 -13.47 1.57 0.20
N ALA A 117 -14.78 1.62 -0.09
CA ALA A 117 -15.37 2.59 -1.00
C ALA A 117 -15.24 4.05 -0.52
N GLU A 118 -15.13 4.24 0.80
CA GLU A 118 -15.08 5.54 1.47
C GLU A 118 -13.65 6.03 1.71
N MET A 119 -12.63 5.20 1.40
CA MET A 119 -11.23 5.58 1.60
C MET A 119 -10.86 6.74 0.66
N PRO A 120 -10.35 7.87 1.19
CA PRO A 120 -9.94 8.98 0.36
C PRO A 120 -8.65 8.68 -0.40
N GLY A 121 -8.46 9.36 -1.54
CA GLY A 121 -7.30 9.20 -2.40
C GLY A 121 -7.30 7.93 -3.25
N ASN A 122 -6.11 7.53 -3.69
CA ASN A 122 -5.93 6.42 -4.63
C ASN A 122 -5.84 5.08 -3.91
N ARG A 123 -6.80 4.20 -4.19
CA ARG A 123 -6.84 2.81 -3.66
C ARG A 123 -6.11 1.82 -4.54
N VAL A 124 -5.80 2.24 -5.76
CA VAL A 124 -5.16 1.46 -6.81
C VAL A 124 -4.09 2.34 -7.45
N VAL A 125 -2.91 1.80 -7.66
CA VAL A 125 -1.84 2.42 -8.41
C VAL A 125 -1.38 1.44 -9.49
N GLN A 126 -1.14 1.95 -10.69
CA GLN A 126 -0.63 1.16 -11.81
C GLN A 126 0.72 1.72 -12.26
N PHE A 127 1.63 0.82 -12.56
CA PHE A 127 2.95 1.11 -13.11
C PHE A 127 3.13 0.28 -14.37
N ASP A 128 3.54 0.93 -15.46
CA ASP A 128 3.93 0.24 -16.68
C ASP A 128 5.46 0.26 -16.77
N ILE A 129 6.05 -0.94 -16.72
CA ILE A 129 7.49 -1.13 -16.88
C ILE A 129 7.72 -1.52 -18.32
N LEU A 130 8.32 -0.59 -19.06
CA LEU A 130 8.83 -0.81 -20.40
C LEU A 130 10.32 -1.09 -20.29
N TYR A 131 10.72 -2.29 -20.71
CA TYR A 131 12.13 -2.65 -20.82
C TYR A 131 12.50 -2.60 -22.30
N PRO A 132 13.07 -1.48 -22.80
CA PRO A 132 13.66 -1.49 -24.13
C PRO A 132 14.84 -2.45 -24.06
N TYR A 133 14.80 -3.52 -24.84
CA TYR A 133 16.03 -4.24 -25.15
C TYR A 133 16.97 -3.23 -25.82
N VAL A 134 18.01 -2.81 -25.10
CA VAL A 134 19.16 -2.14 -25.68
C VAL A 134 20.33 -3.11 -25.49
N GLU A 135 20.82 -3.58 -26.65
CA GLU A 135 21.92 -4.51 -26.93
C GLU A 135 21.59 -6.02 -26.95
#